data_AF-W4F983-F1
#
_entry.id   AF-W4F983-F1
#
_cell.length_a   1.000
_cell.length_b   1.000
_cell.length_c   1.000
_cell.angle_alpha   90.00
_cell.angle_beta   90.00
_cell.angle_gamma   90.00
#
_symmetry.space_group_name_H-M   'P 1'
#
loop_
_entity.id
_entity.type
_entity.pdbx_description
1 polymer ?
#
loop_
_entity_poly.entity_id
_entity_poly.type
_entity_poly.pdbx_seq_one_letter_code
_entity_poly.pdbx_strand_id
1 'polypeptide(L)'
;MAGGGVFIEAAGDGTTSTPTEGSKMYAVVVCVFASLGGIFFGYDLGMTGGVLVMDSFLNDFCVAYDGNTYLQCTSTAADLPANWLNFTTLFNVLYYIWCILGAYVGGVVADKFGRRMTIFSAGFLFCIGTCILVFTRRGGHTMSLIARVIQGMGVGI
;
A
#
# COMPACT_ATOMS: atom_id res chain seq x y z
N MET A 1 -3.91 -1.84 -25.79
CA MET A 1 -4.47 -0.98 -26.86
C MET A 1 -5.96 -1.24 -26.96
N ALA A 2 -6.75 -0.15 -26.97
CA ALA A 2 -8.20 -0.05 -27.21
C ALA A 2 -9.10 -0.87 -26.25
N GLY A 3 -9.96 -0.30 -25.40
CA GLY A 3 -10.87 0.81 -25.67
C GLY A 3 -12.15 0.26 -26.32
N GLY A 4 -13.18 0.01 -25.52
CA GLY A 4 -14.46 -0.50 -26.02
C GLY A 4 -15.51 -0.58 -24.91
N GLY A 5 -16.17 0.56 -24.63
CA GLY A 5 -17.39 0.57 -23.84
C GLY A 5 -18.48 -0.20 -24.58
N VAL A 6 -19.06 -1.20 -23.92
CA VAL A 6 -20.24 -1.91 -24.39
C VAL A 6 -21.40 -1.49 -23.52
N PHE A 7 -22.26 -0.63 -24.06
CA PHE A 7 -23.61 -0.45 -23.59
C PHE A 7 -24.37 -1.77 -23.87
N ILE A 8 -24.73 -2.50 -22.83
CA ILE A 8 -25.64 -3.65 -22.97
C ILE A 8 -27.06 -3.11 -22.89
N GLU A 9 -27.71 -3.07 -24.04
CA GLU A 9 -29.14 -2.86 -24.20
C GLU A 9 -29.88 -4.07 -23.64
N ALA A 10 -30.72 -3.86 -22.63
CA ALA A 10 -31.51 -4.90 -22.00
C ALA A 10 -32.64 -5.33 -22.94
N ALA A 11 -32.41 -6.41 -23.72
CA ALA A 11 -33.47 -7.14 -24.37
C ALA A 11 -34.37 -7.79 -23.31
N GLY A 12 -35.65 -7.45 -23.34
CA GLY A 12 -36.65 -7.95 -22.40
C GLY A 12 -36.84 -9.45 -22.51
N ASP A 13 -36.75 -10.13 -21.37
CA ASP A 13 -37.35 -11.46 -21.17
C ASP A 13 -38.18 -11.43 -19.88
N GLY A 14 -39.45 -11.83 -20.02
CA GLY A 14 -40.53 -11.64 -19.07
C GLY A 14 -40.60 -12.72 -17.99
N THR A 15 -39.53 -12.91 -17.20
CA THR A 15 -39.58 -13.76 -16.02
C THR A 15 -39.05 -13.02 -14.80
N THR A 16 -39.98 -12.71 -13.88
CA THR A 16 -39.80 -12.32 -12.47
C THR A 16 -38.35 -12.17 -11.99
N SER A 17 -37.77 -10.99 -12.18
CA SER A 17 -36.71 -10.48 -11.31
C SER A 17 -37.28 -9.27 -10.59
N THR A 18 -37.40 -9.36 -9.26
CA THR A 18 -37.69 -8.19 -8.45
C THR A 18 -36.63 -7.13 -8.77
N PRO A 19 -36.99 -5.94 -9.28
CA PRO A 19 -36.02 -4.89 -9.48
C PRO A 19 -35.54 -4.50 -8.08
N THR A 20 -34.38 -5.01 -7.69
CA THR A 20 -33.69 -4.53 -6.49
C THR A 20 -33.08 -3.19 -6.89
N GLU A 21 -33.93 -2.16 -7.01
CA GLU A 21 -33.49 -0.77 -7.13
C GLU A 21 -32.84 -0.38 -5.80
N GLY A 22 -31.60 -0.82 -5.61
CA GLY A 22 -30.73 -0.24 -4.61
C GLY A 22 -30.63 1.26 -4.89
N SER A 23 -30.82 2.08 -3.85
CA SER A 23 -30.75 3.54 -4.00
C SER A 23 -29.45 3.92 -4.70
N LYS A 24 -29.55 4.64 -5.82
CA LYS A 24 -28.37 5.15 -6.56
C LYS A 24 -27.45 5.96 -5.64
N MET A 25 -28.05 6.66 -4.67
CA MET A 25 -27.33 7.43 -3.66
C MET A 25 -26.52 6.52 -2.71
N TYR A 26 -27.07 5.37 -2.33
CA TYR A 26 -26.33 4.36 -1.55
C TYR A 26 -25.13 3.80 -2.33
N ALA A 27 -25.31 3.47 -3.61
CA ALA A 27 -24.21 2.99 -4.45
C ALA A 27 -23.09 4.03 -4.59
N VAL A 28 -23.44 5.31 -4.81
CA VAL A 28 -22.46 6.41 -4.89
C VAL A 28 -21.68 6.54 -3.58
N VAL A 29 -22.36 6.53 -2.43
CA VAL A 29 -21.71 6.63 -1.11
C VAL A 29 -20.74 5.47 -0.87
N VAL A 30 -21.13 4.24 -1.21
CA VAL A 30 -20.27 3.06 -1.06
C VAL A 30 -19.06 3.13 -2.00
N CYS A 31 -19.23 3.59 -3.24
CA CYS A 31 -18.12 3.78 -4.18
C CYS A 31 -17.13 4.85 -3.72
N VAL A 32 -17.63 5.98 -3.18
CA VAL A 32 -16.79 7.04 -2.61
C VAL A 32 -16.03 6.51 -1.38
N PHE A 33 -16.69 5.71 -0.54
CA PHE A 33 -16.02 5.11 0.61
C PHE A 33 -14.95 4.09 0.19
N ALA A 34 -15.23 3.28 -0.83
CA ALA A 34 -14.28 2.30 -1.36
C ALA A 34 -13.06 2.97 -2.02
N SER A 35 -13.23 4.13 -2.69
CA SER A 35 -12.11 4.84 -3.33
C SER A 35 -11.11 5.45 -2.33
N LEU A 36 -11.50 5.65 -1.07
CA LEU A 36 -10.58 6.09 0.00
C LEU A 36 -9.39 5.13 0.17
N GLY A 37 -9.58 3.82 -0.07
CA GLY A 37 -8.47 2.85 -0.03
C GLY A 37 -7.38 3.15 -1.07
N GLY A 38 -7.78 3.55 -2.28
CA GLY A 38 -6.83 3.95 -3.33
C GLY A 38 -6.11 5.26 -3.02
N ILE A 39 -6.82 6.24 -2.43
CA ILE A 39 -6.22 7.49 -1.97
C ILE A 39 -5.19 7.21 -0.86
N PHE A 40 -5.53 6.34 0.09
CA PHE A 40 -4.66 5.98 1.19
C PHE A 40 -3.40 5.23 0.72
N PHE A 41 -3.54 4.33 -0.26
CA PHE A 41 -2.40 3.69 -0.91
C PHE A 41 -1.46 4.70 -1.56
N GLY A 42 -2.00 5.64 -2.34
CA GLY A 42 -1.19 6.71 -2.96
C GLY A 42 -0.51 7.61 -1.92
N TYR A 43 -1.19 7.90 -0.82
CA TYR A 43 -0.64 8.65 0.30
C TYR A 43 0.55 7.92 0.95
N ASP A 44 0.46 6.61 1.22
CA ASP A 44 1.56 5.85 1.83
C ASP A 44 2.82 5.84 0.95
N LEU A 45 2.64 5.67 -0.37
CA LEU A 45 3.73 5.72 -1.33
C LEU A 45 4.41 7.10 -1.35
N GLY A 46 3.63 8.18 -1.38
CA GLY A 46 4.14 9.54 -1.38
C GLY A 46 4.86 9.90 -0.08
N MET A 47 4.26 9.57 1.06
CA MET A 47 4.84 9.82 2.39
C MET A 47 6.15 9.03 2.55
N THR A 48 6.18 7.77 2.14
CA THR A 48 7.39 6.94 2.19
C THR A 48 8.52 7.54 1.38
N GLY A 49 8.25 8.01 0.16
CA GLY A 49 9.24 8.72 -0.67
C GLY A 49 9.81 9.97 0.02
N GLY A 50 8.96 10.75 0.68
CA GLY A 50 9.38 11.96 1.42
C GLY A 50 10.20 11.65 2.67
N VAL A 51 9.80 10.64 3.46
CA VAL A 51 10.51 10.26 4.70
C VAL A 51 11.93 9.78 4.43
N LEU A 52 12.15 9.06 3.32
CA LEU A 52 13.47 8.53 2.94
C LEU A 52 14.55 9.60 2.71
N VAL A 53 14.15 10.85 2.43
CA VAL A 53 15.05 11.99 2.21
C VAL A 53 15.03 13.02 3.35
N MET A 54 14.25 12.80 4.42
CA MET A 54 14.25 13.70 5.57
C MET A 54 15.53 13.56 6.39
N ASP A 55 16.09 14.69 6.81
CA ASP A 55 17.32 14.73 7.62
C ASP A 55 17.22 13.86 8.89
N SER A 56 16.07 13.84 9.55
CA SER A 56 15.87 13.01 10.75
C SER A 56 15.98 11.52 10.44
N PHE A 57 15.38 11.07 9.34
CA PHE A 57 15.42 9.67 8.92
C PHE A 57 16.83 9.27 8.44
N LEU A 58 17.48 10.15 7.67
CA LEU A 58 18.84 9.95 7.21
C LEU A 58 19.82 9.84 8.39
N ASN A 59 19.67 10.65 9.44
CA ASN A 59 20.52 10.55 10.62
C ASN A 59 20.32 9.25 11.42
N ASP A 60 19.11 8.70 11.44
CA ASP A 60 18.81 7.48 12.20
C ASP A 60 19.05 6.17 11.42
N PHE A 61 19.00 6.21 10.09
CA PHE A 61 19.10 5.03 9.23
C PHE A 61 20.21 5.10 8.16
N CYS A 62 20.58 6.27 7.63
CA CYS A 62 21.62 6.36 6.60
C CYS A 62 23.01 6.63 7.20
N VAL A 63 23.11 7.54 8.18
CA VAL A 63 24.37 7.91 8.83
C VAL A 63 24.89 6.74 9.65
N ALA A 64 26.18 6.44 9.52
CA ALA A 64 26.84 5.27 10.11
C ALA A 64 26.38 3.90 9.59
N TYR A 65 25.47 3.84 8.61
CA TYR A 65 25.17 2.61 7.88
C TYR A 65 26.36 2.26 6.99
N ASP A 66 27.07 1.18 7.32
CA ASP A 66 28.27 0.70 6.61
C ASP A 66 29.34 1.78 6.38
N GLY A 67 29.46 2.74 7.31
CA GLY A 67 30.45 3.82 7.26
C GLY A 67 30.03 5.11 6.53
N ASN A 68 28.76 5.24 6.16
CA ASN A 68 28.25 6.44 5.47
C ASN A 68 28.34 7.72 6.32
N THR A 69 28.73 8.81 5.67
CA THR A 69 28.70 10.17 6.26
C THR A 69 27.41 10.91 5.92
N TYR A 70 27.02 11.89 6.76
CA TYR A 70 25.81 12.71 6.52
C TYR A 70 25.83 13.41 5.16
N LEU A 71 27.01 13.86 4.71
CA LEU A 71 27.15 14.57 3.43
C LEU A 71 26.87 13.65 2.23
N GLN A 72 27.24 12.36 2.31
CA GLN A 72 26.92 11.36 1.28
C GLN A 72 25.43 10.98 1.29
N CYS A 73 24.80 10.98 2.45
CA CYS A 73 23.38 10.66 2.60
C CYS A 73 22.44 11.77 2.09
N THR A 74 22.92 13.02 2.05
CA THR A 74 22.15 14.20 1.58
C THR A 74 22.48 14.61 0.14
N SER A 75 23.44 13.93 -0.51
CA SER A 75 23.80 14.15 -1.90
C SER A 75 22.63 13.92 -2.87
N THR A 76 22.78 14.41 -4.10
CA THR A 76 21.87 14.11 -5.20
C THR A 76 21.73 12.59 -5.39
N ALA A 77 20.56 12.12 -5.82
CA ALA A 77 20.26 10.69 -6.01
C ALA A 77 21.26 9.91 -6.90
N ALA A 78 22.02 10.60 -7.76
CA ALA A 78 23.07 10.00 -8.59
C ALA A 78 24.36 9.65 -7.83
N ASP A 79 24.66 10.39 -6.75
CA ASP A 79 25.89 10.25 -5.95
C ASP A 79 25.63 9.58 -4.59
N LEU A 80 24.41 9.02 -4.42
CA LEU A 80 24.01 8.34 -3.19
C LEU A 80 24.80 7.03 -3.04
N PRO A 81 25.22 6.68 -1.82
CA PRO A 81 26.03 5.49 -1.62
C PRO A 81 25.21 4.22 -1.91
N ALA A 82 25.85 3.25 -2.57
CA ALA A 82 25.17 2.07 -3.12
C ALA A 82 24.47 1.22 -2.04
N ASN A 83 25.03 1.15 -0.83
CA ASN A 83 24.42 0.47 0.31
C ASN A 83 23.05 1.07 0.68
N TRP A 84 22.93 2.40 0.68
CA TRP A 84 21.68 3.09 0.95
C TRP A 84 20.68 2.91 -0.18
N LEU A 85 21.12 3.01 -1.44
CA LEU A 85 20.28 2.72 -2.60
C LEU A 85 19.74 1.29 -2.60
N ASN A 86 20.56 0.31 -2.25
CA ASN A 86 20.11 -1.09 -2.13
C ASN A 86 19.06 -1.23 -1.01
N PHE A 87 19.27 -0.59 0.14
CA PHE A 87 18.31 -0.62 1.24
C PHE A 87 16.98 0.04 0.86
N THR A 88 16.99 1.26 0.32
CA THR A 88 15.77 1.97 -0.07
C THR A 88 15.03 1.27 -1.22
N THR A 89 15.78 0.67 -2.15
CA THR A 89 15.20 -0.17 -3.21
C THR A 89 14.52 -1.40 -2.62
N LEU A 90 15.19 -2.15 -1.74
CA LEU A 90 14.60 -3.30 -1.06
C LEU A 90 13.36 -2.92 -0.24
N PHE A 91 13.42 -1.78 0.44
CA PHE A 91 12.32 -1.26 1.24
C PHE A 91 11.03 -1.04 0.42
N ASN A 92 11.17 -0.47 -0.78
CA ASN A 92 10.04 -0.25 -1.69
C ASN A 92 9.62 -1.55 -2.42
N VAL A 93 10.59 -2.33 -2.92
CA VAL A 93 10.32 -3.55 -3.68
C VAL A 93 9.62 -4.60 -2.83
N LEU A 94 10.03 -4.78 -1.57
CA LEU A 94 9.34 -5.68 -0.64
C LEU A 94 7.88 -5.28 -0.49
N TYR A 95 7.60 -4.00 -0.23
CA TYR A 95 6.23 -3.52 -0.10
C TYR A 95 5.37 -3.88 -1.32
N TYR A 96 5.86 -3.65 -2.54
CA TYR A 96 5.13 -3.99 -3.77
C TYR A 96 4.94 -5.50 -3.99
N ILE A 97 5.97 -6.31 -3.75
CA ILE A 97 5.87 -7.78 -3.86
C ILE A 97 4.78 -8.31 -2.92
N TRP A 98 4.77 -7.81 -1.68
CA TRP A 98 3.78 -8.24 -0.69
C TRP A 98 2.39 -7.66 -0.95
N CYS A 99 2.25 -6.51 -1.60
CA CYS A 99 0.97 -6.03 -2.12
C CYS A 99 0.42 -7.00 -3.18
N ILE A 100 1.24 -7.50 -4.10
CA ILE A 100 0.82 -8.46 -5.14
C ILE A 100 0.34 -9.77 -4.49
N LEU A 101 1.12 -10.30 -3.54
CA LEU A 101 0.74 -11.50 -2.81
C LEU A 101 -0.53 -11.28 -1.97
N GLY A 102 -0.63 -10.12 -1.33
CA GLY A 102 -1.82 -9.70 -0.58
C GLY A 102 -3.06 -9.63 -1.47
N ALA A 103 -2.96 -9.05 -2.67
CA ALA A 103 -4.06 -8.95 -3.64
C ALA A 103 -4.55 -10.31 -4.11
N TYR A 104 -3.64 -11.26 -4.32
CA TYR A 104 -4.00 -12.63 -4.66
C TYR A 104 -4.80 -13.31 -3.54
N VAL A 105 -4.36 -13.16 -2.28
CA VAL A 105 -5.05 -13.72 -1.12
C VAL A 105 -6.35 -12.96 -0.80
N GLY A 106 -6.33 -11.64 -0.95
CA GLY A 106 -7.43 -10.72 -0.68
C GLY A 106 -8.67 -11.03 -1.51
N GLY A 107 -8.50 -11.38 -2.79
CA GLY A 107 -9.60 -11.85 -3.63
C GLY A 107 -10.30 -13.10 -3.04
N VAL A 108 -9.52 -14.12 -2.68
CA VAL A 108 -10.05 -15.35 -2.08
C VAL A 108 -10.71 -15.10 -0.72
N VAL A 109 -10.11 -14.23 0.10
CA VAL A 109 -10.64 -13.86 1.42
C VAL A 109 -11.93 -13.05 1.29
N ALA A 110 -12.00 -12.10 0.34
CA ALA A 110 -13.18 -11.30 0.10
C ALA A 110 -14.38 -12.14 -0.34
N ASP A 111 -14.14 -13.17 -1.15
CA ASP A 111 -15.19 -14.09 -1.60
C ASP A 111 -15.71 -15.00 -0.47
N LYS A 112 -14.86 -15.38 0.49
CA LYS A 112 -15.23 -16.27 1.61
C LYS A 112 -15.77 -15.55 2.85
N PHE A 113 -15.12 -14.47 3.26
CA PHE A 113 -15.40 -13.74 4.52
C PHE A 113 -16.17 -12.43 4.30
N GLY A 114 -16.38 -12.03 3.04
CA GLY A 114 -17.11 -10.83 2.67
C GLY A 114 -16.26 -9.55 2.72
N ARG A 115 -16.52 -8.64 1.78
CA ARG A 115 -15.72 -7.42 1.55
C ARG A 115 -15.53 -6.52 2.77
N ARG A 116 -16.52 -6.45 3.67
CA ARG A 116 -16.43 -5.58 4.86
C ARG A 116 -15.37 -6.06 5.86
N MET A 117 -15.25 -7.37 6.06
CA MET A 117 -14.27 -7.95 6.98
C MET A 117 -12.86 -7.82 6.41
N THR A 118 -12.71 -8.01 5.10
CA THR A 118 -11.44 -7.83 4.39
C THR A 118 -10.89 -6.41 4.56
N ILE A 119 -11.71 -5.38 4.34
CA ILE A 119 -11.30 -3.97 4.51
C ILE A 119 -10.84 -3.68 5.95
N PHE A 120 -11.52 -4.26 6.96
CA PHE A 120 -11.13 -4.06 8.35
C PHE A 120 -9.80 -4.77 8.68
N SER A 121 -9.61 -6.01 8.20
CA SER A 121 -8.35 -6.74 8.39
C SER A 121 -7.18 -6.06 7.69
N ALA A 122 -7.39 -5.47 6.51
CA ALA A 122 -6.39 -4.71 5.78
C ALA A 122 -5.87 -3.53 6.60
N GLY A 123 -6.79 -2.71 7.13
CA GLY A 123 -6.46 -1.58 8.00
C GLY A 123 -5.74 -2.02 9.28
N PHE A 124 -6.18 -3.12 9.90
CA PHE A 124 -5.54 -3.64 11.12
C PHE A 124 -4.09 -4.08 10.87
N LEU A 125 -3.83 -4.83 9.79
CA LEU A 125 -2.47 -5.23 9.40
C LEU A 125 -1.59 -4.02 9.05
N PHE A 126 -2.15 -3.03 8.35
CA PHE A 126 -1.45 -1.78 8.05
C PHE A 126 -1.04 -1.02 9.31
N CYS A 127 -1.94 -0.92 10.30
CA CYS A 127 -1.65 -0.29 11.59
C CYS A 127 -0.54 -1.03 12.33
N ILE A 128 -0.55 -2.37 12.36
CA ILE A 128 0.53 -3.15 12.98
C ILE A 128 1.87 -2.87 12.29
N GLY A 129 1.92 -2.91 10.96
CA GLY A 129 3.14 -2.60 10.20
C GLY A 129 3.65 -1.19 10.50
N THR A 130 2.75 -0.20 10.54
CA THR A 130 3.08 1.19 10.86
C THR A 130 3.63 1.33 12.28
N CYS A 131 3.01 0.68 13.27
CA CYS A 131 3.52 0.67 14.65
C CYS A 131 4.93 0.10 14.71
N ILE A 132 5.21 -0.99 13.99
CA ILE A 132 6.55 -1.58 13.94
C ILE A 132 7.56 -0.58 13.35
N LEU A 133 7.21 0.11 12.26
CA LEU A 133 8.06 1.16 11.68
C LEU A 133 8.37 2.28 12.68
N VAL A 134 7.35 2.80 13.37
CA VAL A 134 7.50 3.91 14.32
C VAL A 134 8.29 3.51 15.56
N PHE A 135 8.14 2.28 16.06
CA PHE A 135 8.88 1.79 17.22
C PHE A 135 10.28 1.26 16.88
N THR A 136 10.67 1.25 15.61
CA THR A 136 12.00 0.79 15.20
C THR A 136 13.07 1.73 15.76
N ARG A 137 13.99 1.18 16.55
CA ARG A 137 15.13 1.92 17.11
C ARG A 137 16.13 2.28 16.01
N ARG A 138 16.96 3.30 16.27
CA ARG A 138 18.07 3.76 15.41
C ARG A 138 18.86 2.58 14.84
N GLY A 139 19.09 2.56 13.52
CA GLY A 139 19.81 1.50 12.81
C GLY A 139 19.08 0.16 12.66
N GLY A 140 17.78 0.08 13.00
CA GLY A 140 16.98 -1.15 12.91
C GLY A 140 16.52 -1.53 11.50
N HIS A 141 17.43 -1.62 10.53
CA HIS A 141 17.12 -1.88 9.11
C HIS A 141 16.22 -3.11 8.91
N THR A 142 16.56 -4.23 9.52
CA THR A 142 15.79 -5.47 9.37
C THR A 142 14.35 -5.33 9.88
N MET A 143 14.14 -4.62 10.99
CA MET A 143 12.80 -4.40 11.55
C MET A 143 11.94 -3.54 10.62
N SER A 144 12.55 -2.51 10.02
CA SER A 144 11.88 -1.66 9.03
C SER A 144 11.48 -2.42 7.76
N LEU A 145 12.29 -3.39 7.32
CA LEU A 145 11.96 -4.24 6.17
C LEU A 145 10.83 -5.21 6.50
N ILE A 146 10.84 -5.84 7.68
CA ILE A 146 9.75 -6.72 8.15
C ILE A 146 8.44 -5.94 8.25
N ALA A 147 8.49 -4.70 8.74
CA ALA A 147 7.30 -3.85 8.79
C ALA A 147 6.71 -3.61 7.40
N ARG A 148 7.54 -3.39 6.38
CA ARG A 148 7.07 -3.21 4.99
C ARG A 148 6.46 -4.46 4.39
N VAL A 149 6.92 -5.64 4.79
CA VAL A 149 6.28 -6.92 4.43
C VAL A 149 4.85 -6.98 4.98
N ILE A 150 4.68 -6.71 6.28
CA ILE A 150 3.36 -6.74 6.94
C ILE A 150 2.43 -5.67 6.35
N GLN A 151 2.95 -4.47 6.15
CA GLN A 151 2.19 -3.34 5.60
C GLN A 151 1.77 -3.62 4.16
N GLY A 152 2.66 -4.13 3.31
CA GLY A 152 2.35 -4.49 1.93
C GLY A 152 1.30 -5.60 1.84
N MET A 153 1.39 -6.63 2.68
CA MET A 153 0.36 -7.66 2.76
C MET A 153 -1.00 -7.08 3.20
N GLY A 154 -0.99 -6.19 4.20
CA GLY A 154 -2.20 -5.52 4.68
C GLY A 154 -2.90 -4.68 3.61
N VAL A 155 -2.15 -3.97 2.75
CA VAL A 155 -2.75 -3.17 1.67
C VAL A 155 -3.22 -4.02 0.50
N GLY A 156 -2.56 -5.15 0.25
CA GLY A 156 -2.99 -6.06 -0.82
C GLY A 156 -4.31 -6.78 -0.51
N ILE A 157 -4.56 -7.14 0.75
CA ILE A 157 -5.75 -7.92 1.17
C ILE A 157 -7.04 -7.13 0.97
#